data_AF-W5T2W4-F1
#
_entry.id   AF-W5T2W4-F1
#
_cell.length_a   1.000
_cell.length_b   1.000
_cell.length_c   1.000
_cell.angle_alpha   90.00
_cell.angle_beta   90.00
_cell.angle_gamma   90.00
#
_symmetry.space_group_name_H-M   'P 1'
#
loop_
_entity.id
_entity.type
_entity.pdbx_description
1 polymer ?
#
loop_
_entity_poly.entity_id
_entity_poly.type
_entity_poly.pdbx_seq_one_letter_code
_entity_poly.pdbx_strand_id
1 'polypeptide(L)'
;MFVKKFYFYFLFSVINISYLYSFDSFNRELNEILEDYYSGRADKLLIKNDEDVYVNRFENFKETLRETNPDIKSYFINLANYQIARLLQNKEGRKNSSKSYSVLKATKKDLLEFIVSKDFESAEKIVQSDVYRILGDVNLMLLRYAGGAALSKLANETRRYFEKSLEINSKNSFANTSIASWYLYAPRVAGGDPNKTLSFAQSGLKFSQTNVEKYFANIWISQAYFLLRNAEESLKYIVKAGDIFPNGAFHKMVLEQNKSGNLFMDFPIKN
;
A
#
# COMPACT_ATOMS: atom_id res chain seq x y z
N MET A 1 1.60 -48.13 -13.45
CA MET A 1 2.34 -46.84 -13.56
C MET A 1 1.42 -45.64 -13.83
N PHE A 2 0.36 -45.79 -14.65
CA PHE A 2 -0.61 -44.72 -14.94
C PHE A 2 -1.41 -44.20 -13.73
N VAL A 3 -1.86 -45.08 -12.84
CA VAL A 3 -2.67 -44.72 -11.67
C VAL A 3 -1.91 -43.81 -10.70
N LYS A 4 -0.63 -44.09 -10.42
CA LYS A 4 0.23 -43.22 -9.57
C LYS A 4 0.44 -41.83 -10.16
N LYS A 5 0.58 -41.70 -11.49
CA LYS A 5 0.66 -40.39 -12.16
C LYS A 5 -0.67 -39.64 -12.05
N PHE A 6 -1.80 -40.32 -12.22
CA PHE A 6 -3.13 -39.69 -12.12
C PHE A 6 -3.42 -39.15 -10.71
N TYR A 7 -3.13 -39.92 -9.66
CA TYR A 7 -3.25 -39.44 -8.28
C TYR A 7 -2.33 -38.25 -7.98
N PHE A 8 -1.13 -38.23 -8.54
CA PHE A 8 -0.19 -37.11 -8.38
C PHE A 8 -0.73 -35.82 -9.02
N TYR A 9 -1.25 -35.89 -10.25
CA TYR A 9 -1.85 -34.72 -10.90
C TYR A 9 -3.13 -34.25 -10.20
N PHE A 10 -3.97 -35.17 -9.73
CA PHE A 10 -5.18 -34.83 -8.98
C PHE A 10 -4.86 -34.16 -7.65
N LEU A 11 -3.93 -34.71 -6.87
CA LEU A 11 -3.48 -34.11 -5.60
C LEU A 11 -2.86 -32.72 -5.82
N PHE A 12 -2.04 -32.55 -6.85
CA PHE A 12 -1.46 -31.25 -7.20
C PHE A 12 -2.54 -30.24 -7.60
N SER A 13 -3.56 -30.66 -8.35
CA SER A 13 -4.68 -29.79 -8.71
C SER A 13 -5.51 -29.34 -7.51
N VAL A 14 -5.78 -30.24 -6.55
CA VAL A 14 -6.55 -29.91 -5.33
C VAL A 14 -5.77 -28.96 -4.43
N ILE A 15 -4.45 -29.16 -4.28
CA ILE A 15 -3.60 -28.26 -3.48
C ILE A 15 -3.56 -26.85 -4.07
N ASN A 16 -3.43 -26.72 -5.40
CA ASN A 16 -3.44 -25.42 -6.07
C ASN A 16 -4.80 -24.71 -5.96
N ILE A 17 -5.91 -25.45 -6.06
CA ILE A 17 -7.26 -24.87 -5.90
C ILE A 17 -7.48 -24.37 -4.47
N SER A 18 -7.07 -25.14 -3.46
CA SER A 18 -7.18 -24.73 -2.05
C SER A 18 -6.30 -23.51 -1.74
N TYR A 19 -5.08 -23.45 -2.29
CA TYR A 19 -4.19 -22.29 -2.16
C TYR A 19 -4.84 -21.03 -2.74
N LEU A 20 -5.26 -21.08 -4.01
CA LEU A 20 -5.88 -19.95 -4.71
C LEU A 20 -7.14 -19.47 -3.99
N TYR A 21 -8.00 -20.39 -3.56
CA TYR A 21 -9.21 -20.03 -2.82
C TYR A 21 -8.89 -19.32 -1.50
N SER A 22 -7.90 -19.81 -0.75
CA SER A 22 -7.49 -19.18 0.51
C SER A 22 -6.92 -17.78 0.28
N PHE A 23 -6.05 -17.61 -0.73
CA PHE A 23 -5.46 -16.33 -1.09
C PHE A 23 -6.52 -15.31 -1.49
N ASP A 24 -7.44 -15.70 -2.39
CA ASP A 24 -8.53 -14.84 -2.84
C ASP A 24 -9.47 -14.45 -1.70
N SER A 25 -9.77 -15.38 -0.78
CA SER A 25 -10.60 -15.10 0.38
C SER A 25 -9.96 -14.08 1.32
N PHE A 26 -8.68 -14.25 1.66
CA PHE A 26 -7.95 -13.31 2.53
C PHE A 26 -7.76 -11.96 1.85
N ASN A 27 -7.49 -11.95 0.53
CA ASN A 27 -7.38 -10.72 -0.23
C ASN A 27 -8.70 -9.94 -0.22
N ARG A 28 -9.84 -10.62 -0.38
CA ARG A 28 -11.16 -9.99 -0.31
C ARG A 28 -11.42 -9.40 1.07
N GLU A 29 -11.21 -10.17 2.14
CA GLU A 29 -11.42 -9.71 3.52
C GLU A 29 -10.54 -8.50 3.86
N LEU A 30 -9.25 -8.52 3.50
CA LEU A 30 -8.35 -7.39 3.69
C LEU A 30 -8.83 -6.15 2.92
N ASN A 31 -9.23 -6.32 1.65
CA ASN A 31 -9.71 -5.22 0.83
C ASN A 31 -11.03 -4.63 1.37
N GLU A 32 -11.92 -5.44 1.93
CA GLU A 32 -13.13 -4.97 2.61
C GLU A 32 -12.78 -4.05 3.79
N ILE A 33 -11.81 -4.44 4.64
CA ILE A 33 -11.34 -3.59 5.75
C ILE A 33 -10.79 -2.25 5.22
N LEU A 34 -10.02 -2.28 4.14
CA LEU A 34 -9.47 -1.07 3.52
C LEU A 34 -10.55 -0.19 2.89
N GLU A 35 -11.49 -0.78 2.16
CA GLU A 35 -12.59 -0.04 1.53
C GLU A 35 -13.48 0.63 2.59
N ASP A 36 -13.77 -0.05 3.69
CA ASP A 36 -14.54 0.54 4.80
C ASP A 36 -13.81 1.77 5.37
N TYR A 37 -12.51 1.64 5.65
CA TYR A 37 -11.70 2.74 6.18
C TYR A 37 -11.65 3.94 5.22
N TYR A 38 -11.25 3.71 3.95
CA TYR A 38 -11.08 4.81 3.00
C TYR A 38 -12.39 5.40 2.50
N SER A 39 -13.48 4.62 2.51
CA SER A 39 -14.81 5.13 2.22
C SER A 39 -15.34 6.07 3.30
N GLY A 40 -14.75 6.06 4.49
CA GLY A 40 -15.30 6.74 5.66
C GLY A 40 -16.58 6.09 6.16
N ARG A 41 -16.84 4.83 5.80
CA ARG A 41 -17.91 4.00 6.36
C ARG A 41 -17.43 3.44 7.69
N ALA A 42 -17.29 4.30 8.69
CA ALA A 42 -17.30 3.83 10.07
C ALA A 42 -18.71 3.29 10.34
N ASP A 43 -18.86 1.96 10.35
CA ASP A 43 -20.11 1.32 10.74
C ASP A 43 -20.62 1.93 12.05
N LYS A 44 -21.71 2.72 11.97
CA LYS A 44 -22.57 3.07 13.11
C LYS A 44 -21.88 3.55 14.41
N LEU A 45 -20.76 4.27 14.36
CA LEU A 45 -20.16 4.82 15.59
C LEU A 45 -19.78 6.30 15.45
N LEU A 46 -20.62 7.13 16.08
CA LEU A 46 -20.44 8.55 16.41
C LEU A 46 -19.27 8.81 17.37
N ILE A 47 -18.09 8.20 17.16
CA ILE A 47 -16.98 8.32 18.12
C ILE A 47 -15.68 8.74 17.45
N LYS A 48 -15.10 9.78 18.03
CA LYS A 48 -13.71 10.22 17.89
C LYS A 48 -12.77 9.08 18.34
N ASN A 49 -12.49 8.07 17.50
CA ASN A 49 -11.42 7.05 17.60
C ASN A 49 -11.55 5.98 16.46
N ASP A 50 -11.71 6.40 15.21
CA ASP A 50 -11.98 5.49 14.07
C ASP A 50 -10.78 4.55 13.78
N GLU A 51 -9.55 5.05 13.93
CA GLU A 51 -8.34 4.28 13.67
C GLU A 51 -8.18 3.07 14.59
N ASP A 52 -8.62 3.14 15.85
CA ASP A 52 -8.52 2.01 16.80
C ASP A 52 -9.43 0.85 16.39
N VAL A 53 -10.61 1.16 15.81
CA VAL A 53 -11.55 0.15 15.30
C VAL A 53 -10.89 -0.62 14.16
N TYR A 54 -10.28 0.08 13.21
CA TYR A 54 -9.59 -0.56 12.08
C TYR A 54 -8.31 -1.29 12.49
N VAL A 55 -7.55 -0.77 13.47
CA VAL A 55 -6.43 -1.51 14.05
C VAL A 55 -6.92 -2.85 14.60
N ASN A 56 -8.01 -2.87 15.37
CA ASN A 56 -8.58 -4.11 15.90
C ASN A 56 -9.08 -5.05 14.79
N ARG A 57 -9.67 -4.53 13.70
CA ARG A 57 -10.07 -5.34 12.54
C ARG A 57 -8.86 -6.01 11.88
N PHE A 58 -7.75 -5.30 11.70
CA PHE A 58 -6.52 -5.90 11.16
C PHE A 58 -5.88 -6.89 12.12
N GLU A 59 -5.93 -6.66 13.44
CA GLU A 59 -5.49 -7.63 14.43
C GLU A 59 -6.31 -8.92 14.36
N ASN A 60 -7.65 -8.80 14.30
CA ASN A 60 -8.54 -9.96 14.14
C ASN A 60 -8.29 -10.71 12.82
N PHE A 61 -8.09 -9.99 11.71
CA PHE A 61 -7.72 -10.59 10.43
C PHE A 61 -6.42 -11.40 10.54
N LYS A 62 -5.40 -10.92 11.25
CA LYS A 62 -4.17 -11.71 11.45
C LYS A 62 -4.42 -13.03 12.18
N GLU A 63 -5.40 -13.08 13.07
CA GLU A 63 -5.74 -14.32 13.78
C GLU A 63 -6.40 -15.37 12.89
N THR A 64 -7.05 -14.99 11.79
CA THR A 64 -7.62 -15.93 10.82
C THR A 64 -6.55 -16.63 9.97
N LEU A 65 -5.34 -16.05 9.89
CA LEU A 65 -4.21 -16.57 9.11
C LEU A 65 -3.43 -17.70 9.81
N ARG A 66 -3.78 -18.09 11.04
CA ARG A 66 -2.97 -19.00 11.89
C ARG A 66 -2.60 -20.32 11.22
N GLU A 67 -3.57 -20.94 10.53
CA GLU A 67 -3.50 -22.29 9.93
C GLU A 67 -3.29 -22.26 8.40
N THR A 68 -2.72 -21.18 7.85
CA THR A 68 -2.52 -20.99 6.40
C THR A 68 -1.08 -21.29 5.95
N ASN A 69 -0.87 -21.47 4.64
CA ASN A 69 0.45 -21.60 4.03
C ASN A 69 1.43 -20.50 4.51
N PRO A 70 2.71 -20.84 4.81
CA PRO A 70 3.66 -19.89 5.39
C PRO A 70 3.91 -18.62 4.57
N ASP A 71 3.92 -18.73 3.24
CA ASP A 71 4.12 -17.61 2.32
C ASP A 71 2.92 -16.65 2.32
N ILE A 72 1.70 -17.19 2.19
CA ILE A 72 0.44 -16.43 2.28
C ILE A 72 0.35 -15.74 3.65
N LYS A 73 0.62 -16.48 4.72
CA LYS A 73 0.59 -15.96 6.09
C LYS A 73 1.59 -14.82 6.26
N SER A 74 2.84 -15.01 5.82
CA SER A 74 3.89 -13.98 5.92
C SER A 74 3.53 -12.74 5.11
N TYR A 75 2.99 -12.91 3.90
CA TYR A 75 2.53 -11.82 3.06
C TYR A 75 1.42 -10.99 3.74
N PHE A 76 0.32 -11.63 4.13
CA PHE A 76 -0.84 -10.93 4.69
C PHE A 76 -0.57 -10.34 6.09
N ILE A 77 0.21 -11.00 6.95
CA ILE A 77 0.61 -10.44 8.24
C ILE A 77 1.41 -9.14 8.05
N ASN A 78 2.38 -9.13 7.13
CA ASN A 78 3.18 -7.94 6.89
C ASN A 78 2.37 -6.81 6.23
N LEU A 79 1.45 -7.16 5.33
CA LEU A 79 0.52 -6.20 4.75
C LEU A 79 -0.40 -5.58 5.81
N ALA A 80 -0.97 -6.38 6.70
CA ALA A 80 -1.81 -5.91 7.81
C ALA A 80 -1.01 -5.03 8.79
N ASN A 81 0.21 -5.44 9.15
CA ASN A 81 1.08 -4.67 10.04
C ASN A 81 1.46 -3.31 9.45
N TYR A 82 1.70 -3.23 8.13
CA TYR A 82 1.89 -1.96 7.42
C TYR A 82 0.65 -1.06 7.56
N GLN A 83 -0.55 -1.59 7.37
CA GLN A 83 -1.79 -0.80 7.51
C GLN A 83 -2.03 -0.35 8.96
N ILE A 84 -1.79 -1.22 9.94
CA ILE A 84 -1.84 -0.88 11.37
C ILE A 84 -0.86 0.25 11.68
N ALA A 85 0.38 0.17 11.19
CA ALA A 85 1.35 1.24 11.36
C ALA A 85 0.85 2.56 10.77
N ARG A 86 0.17 2.54 9.62
CA ARG A 86 -0.39 3.73 8.97
C ARG A 86 -1.49 4.37 9.82
N LEU A 87 -2.45 3.57 10.28
CA LEU A 87 -3.51 4.01 11.18
C LEU A 87 -2.95 4.65 12.46
N LEU A 88 -1.93 4.03 13.05
CA LEU A 88 -1.24 4.56 14.23
C LEU A 88 -0.49 5.88 13.98
N GLN A 89 -0.04 6.17 12.75
CA GLN A 89 0.52 7.49 12.42
C GLN A 89 -0.59 8.52 12.20
N ASN A 90 -1.65 8.15 11.48
CA ASN A 90 -2.77 9.03 11.18
C ASN A 90 -3.40 9.55 12.47
N LYS A 91 -3.58 8.66 13.46
CA LYS A 91 -4.08 9.01 14.80
C LYS A 91 -3.23 10.08 15.52
N GLU A 92 -1.90 10.03 15.36
CA GLU A 92 -0.97 11.00 15.97
C GLU A 92 -0.78 12.27 15.13
N GLY A 93 -1.35 12.31 13.92
CA GLY A 93 -1.30 13.44 13.00
C GLY A 93 0.14 13.84 12.66
N ARG A 94 0.56 15.04 13.09
CA ARG A 94 1.91 15.59 12.86
C ARG A 94 2.96 15.11 13.89
N LYS A 95 2.55 14.47 14.99
CA LYS A 95 3.49 13.90 15.96
C LYS A 95 4.00 12.54 15.50
N ASN A 96 5.21 12.18 15.92
CA ASN A 96 5.78 10.87 15.63
C ASN A 96 5.15 9.83 16.57
N SER A 97 4.56 8.78 15.99
CA SER A 97 4.01 7.65 16.74
C SER A 97 5.12 6.65 17.06
N SER A 98 5.47 6.47 18.34
CA SER A 98 6.45 5.46 18.77
C SER A 98 5.94 4.04 18.49
N LYS A 99 4.64 3.79 18.68
CA LYS A 99 3.99 2.52 18.37
C LYS A 99 4.10 2.20 16.88
N SER A 100 3.75 3.14 16.00
CA SER A 100 3.90 2.95 14.56
C SER A 100 5.36 2.65 14.17
N TYR A 101 6.32 3.41 14.73
CA TYR A 101 7.74 3.19 14.44
C TYR A 101 8.19 1.77 14.81
N SER A 102 7.78 1.27 15.98
CA SER A 102 8.08 -0.09 16.42
C SER A 102 7.49 -1.15 15.47
N VAL A 103 6.23 -0.98 15.06
CA VAL A 103 5.57 -1.88 14.10
C VAL A 103 6.31 -1.85 12.77
N LEU A 104 6.60 -0.67 12.21
CA LEU A 104 7.32 -0.53 10.93
C LEU A 104 8.71 -1.19 10.97
N LYS A 105 9.46 -1.04 12.06
CA LYS A 105 10.78 -1.68 12.19
C LYS A 105 10.68 -3.20 12.26
N ALA A 106 9.69 -3.74 12.97
CA ALA A 106 9.43 -5.18 13.00
C ALA A 106 9.03 -5.68 11.61
N THR A 107 8.04 -5.05 10.97
CA THR A 107 7.59 -5.38 9.61
C THR A 107 8.73 -5.32 8.59
N LYS A 108 9.60 -4.30 8.64
CA LYS A 108 10.78 -4.22 7.77
C LYS A 108 11.70 -5.43 7.96
N LYS A 109 11.97 -5.82 9.21
CA LYS A 109 12.81 -6.96 9.54
C LYS A 109 12.18 -8.26 8.99
N ASP A 110 10.91 -8.48 9.27
CA ASP A 110 10.18 -9.69 8.88
C ASP A 110 10.10 -9.82 7.34
N LEU A 111 9.86 -8.72 6.62
CA LEU A 111 9.88 -8.70 5.15
C LEU A 111 11.26 -9.05 4.59
N LEU A 112 12.34 -8.52 5.17
CA LEU A 112 13.70 -8.82 4.73
C LEU A 112 14.06 -10.29 4.98
N GLU A 113 13.64 -10.86 6.11
CA GLU A 113 13.80 -12.29 6.42
C GLU A 113 12.97 -13.16 5.47
N PHE A 114 11.73 -12.75 5.16
CA PHE A 114 10.89 -13.46 4.22
C PHE A 114 11.48 -13.48 2.81
N ILE A 115 11.99 -12.36 2.31
CA ILE A 115 12.58 -12.24 0.96
C ILE A 115 13.74 -13.23 0.73
N VAL A 116 14.48 -13.60 1.78
CA VAL A 116 15.61 -14.54 1.67
C VAL A 116 15.23 -16.00 1.98
N SER A 117 13.95 -16.26 2.29
CA SER A 117 13.45 -17.59 2.60
C SER A 117 13.13 -18.42 1.34
N LYS A 118 13.08 -19.75 1.49
CA LYS A 118 12.64 -20.65 0.42
C LYS A 118 11.15 -20.46 0.09
N ASP A 119 10.35 -20.09 1.08
CA ASP A 119 8.91 -19.88 0.91
C ASP A 119 8.64 -18.69 -0.04
N PHE A 120 9.50 -17.67 -0.01
CA PHE A 120 9.42 -16.54 -0.95
C PHE A 120 9.82 -16.92 -2.37
N GLU A 121 10.86 -17.75 -2.53
CA GLU A 121 11.30 -18.23 -3.84
C GLU A 121 10.18 -19.00 -4.56
N SER A 122 9.40 -19.79 -3.82
CA SER A 122 8.24 -20.53 -4.36
C SER A 122 6.94 -19.73 -4.42
N ALA A 123 6.88 -18.54 -3.83
CA ALA A 123 5.66 -17.72 -3.81
C ALA A 123 5.27 -17.25 -5.23
N GLU A 124 3.98 -17.00 -5.46
CA GLU A 124 3.52 -16.46 -6.72
C GLU A 124 4.12 -15.08 -7.03
N LYS A 125 4.30 -14.75 -8.33
CA LYS A 125 4.86 -13.45 -8.75
C LYS A 125 4.09 -12.25 -8.22
N ILE A 126 2.77 -12.39 -8.04
CA ILE A 126 1.95 -11.33 -7.45
C ILE A 126 2.36 -11.05 -6.01
N VAL A 127 2.56 -12.11 -5.21
CA VAL A 127 3.06 -12.03 -3.83
C VAL A 127 4.49 -11.48 -3.82
N GLN A 128 5.38 -12.03 -4.64
CA GLN A 128 6.78 -11.59 -4.69
C GLN A 128 6.90 -10.10 -5.02
N SER A 129 6.19 -9.65 -6.06
CA SER A 129 6.13 -8.23 -6.44
C SER A 129 5.60 -7.39 -5.28
N ASP A 130 4.50 -7.83 -4.67
CA ASP A 130 3.82 -7.00 -3.68
C ASP A 130 4.58 -6.93 -2.35
N VAL A 131 5.31 -7.97 -1.94
CA VAL A 131 6.23 -7.94 -0.79
C VAL A 131 7.30 -6.86 -0.93
N TYR A 132 7.93 -6.73 -2.10
CA TYR A 132 8.87 -5.63 -2.35
C TYR A 132 8.18 -4.27 -2.30
N ARG A 133 6.94 -4.17 -2.78
CA ARG A 133 6.14 -2.96 -2.67
C ARG A 133 5.85 -2.62 -1.21
N ILE A 134 5.43 -3.58 -0.37
CA ILE A 134 5.20 -3.37 1.09
C ILE A 134 6.50 -2.86 1.73
N LEU A 135 7.64 -3.48 1.43
CA LEU A 135 8.92 -3.07 1.99
C LEU A 135 9.28 -1.63 1.61
N GLY A 136 8.98 -1.23 0.37
CA GLY A 136 9.08 0.15 -0.08
C GLY A 136 8.16 1.09 0.72
N ASP A 137 6.87 0.75 0.88
CA ASP A 137 5.91 1.58 1.62
C ASP A 137 6.30 1.72 3.11
N VAL A 138 6.77 0.63 3.73
CA VAL A 138 7.29 0.64 5.10
C VAL A 138 8.49 1.58 5.21
N ASN A 139 9.43 1.52 4.27
CA ASN A 139 10.55 2.45 4.24
C ASN A 139 10.11 3.90 4.01
N LEU A 140 9.16 4.13 3.12
CA LEU A 140 8.61 5.46 2.84
C LEU A 140 8.03 6.08 4.11
N MET A 141 7.29 5.30 4.90
CA MET A 141 6.76 5.74 6.20
C MET A 141 7.85 5.94 7.26
N LEU A 142 8.93 5.14 7.23
CA LEU A 142 10.06 5.30 8.13
C LEU A 142 10.88 6.57 7.85
N LEU A 143 10.79 7.18 6.66
CA LEU A 143 11.45 8.46 6.34
C LEU A 143 11.09 9.56 7.33
N ARG A 144 9.85 9.54 7.84
CA ARG A 144 9.38 10.49 8.86
C ARG A 144 10.21 10.50 10.15
N TYR A 145 10.93 9.42 10.43
CA TYR A 145 11.76 9.24 11.62
C TYR A 145 13.25 9.38 11.31
N ALA A 146 13.63 9.57 10.04
CA ALA A 146 15.01 9.67 9.61
C ALA A 146 15.42 11.14 9.39
N GLY A 147 16.71 11.41 9.54
CA GLY A 147 17.32 12.70 9.24
C GLY A 147 18.68 12.54 8.56
N GLY A 148 19.16 13.61 7.92
CA GLY A 148 20.49 13.65 7.30
C GLY A 148 20.75 12.49 6.31
N ALA A 149 21.95 11.90 6.39
CA ALA A 149 22.36 10.83 5.48
C ALA A 149 21.46 9.57 5.54
N ALA A 150 20.88 9.28 6.72
CA ALA A 150 19.98 8.14 6.89
C ALA A 150 18.68 8.33 6.08
N LEU A 151 18.16 9.56 6.00
CA LEU A 151 16.99 9.90 5.19
C LEU A 151 17.26 9.63 3.71
N SER A 152 18.37 10.13 3.17
CA SER A 152 18.74 9.95 1.77
C SER A 152 18.94 8.48 1.40
N LYS A 153 19.63 7.71 2.27
CA LYS A 153 19.82 6.28 2.06
C LYS A 153 18.49 5.54 2.02
N LEU A 154 17.62 5.80 3.01
CA LEU A 154 16.32 5.15 3.11
C LEU A 154 15.39 5.52 1.95
N ALA A 155 15.44 6.76 1.46
CA ALA A 155 14.65 7.21 0.31
C ALA A 155 15.10 6.51 -0.98
N ASN A 156 16.41 6.32 -1.17
CA ASN A 156 16.95 5.56 -2.29
C ASN A 156 16.59 4.07 -2.22
N GLU A 157 16.67 3.46 -1.04
CA GLU A 157 16.23 2.07 -0.82
C GLU A 157 14.74 1.91 -1.14
N THR A 158 13.91 2.85 -0.68
CA THR A 158 12.46 2.91 -0.98
C THR A 158 12.20 2.81 -2.48
N ARG A 159 12.84 3.68 -3.29
CA ARG A 159 12.68 3.67 -4.75
C ARG A 159 13.08 2.33 -5.35
N ARG A 160 14.23 1.79 -4.94
CA ARG A 160 14.74 0.51 -5.47
C ARG A 160 13.78 -0.66 -5.20
N TYR A 161 13.12 -0.67 -4.04
CA TYR A 161 12.13 -1.70 -3.74
C TYR A 161 10.87 -1.58 -4.61
N PHE A 162 10.39 -0.36 -4.87
CA PHE A 162 9.30 -0.16 -5.83
C PHE A 162 9.69 -0.55 -7.26
N GLU A 163 10.90 -0.18 -7.71
CA GLU A 163 11.44 -0.60 -9.00
C GLU A 163 11.52 -2.13 -9.11
N LYS A 164 11.99 -2.81 -8.05
CA LYS A 164 12.05 -4.28 -8.03
C LYS A 164 10.68 -4.92 -8.07
N SER A 165 9.71 -4.36 -7.35
CA SER A 165 8.31 -4.80 -7.41
C SER A 165 7.76 -4.77 -8.83
N LEU A 166 8.00 -3.67 -9.56
CA LEU A 166 7.54 -3.48 -10.93
C LEU A 166 8.34 -4.27 -11.97
N GLU A 167 9.60 -4.60 -11.69
CA GLU A 167 10.39 -5.54 -12.49
C GLU A 167 9.76 -6.95 -12.47
N ILE A 168 9.28 -7.40 -11.30
CA ILE A 168 8.62 -8.71 -11.13
C ILE A 168 7.22 -8.69 -11.74
N ASN A 169 6.45 -7.64 -11.48
CA ASN A 169 5.11 -7.46 -12.02
C ASN A 169 4.84 -5.99 -12.33
N SER A 170 5.03 -5.60 -13.59
CA SER A 170 4.78 -4.23 -14.06
C SER A 170 3.31 -3.80 -13.98
N LYS A 171 2.39 -4.76 -13.80
CA LYS A 171 0.96 -4.53 -13.63
C LYS A 171 0.53 -4.44 -12.18
N ASN A 172 1.45 -4.48 -11.21
CA ASN A 172 1.10 -4.26 -9.81
C ASN A 172 0.60 -2.81 -9.63
N SER A 173 -0.72 -2.66 -9.42
CA SER A 173 -1.39 -1.36 -9.32
C SER A 173 -0.88 -0.56 -8.12
N PHE A 174 -0.81 -1.18 -6.94
CA PHE A 174 -0.28 -0.52 -5.75
C PHE A 174 1.18 -0.10 -5.93
N ALA A 175 2.05 -0.94 -6.50
CA ALA A 175 3.45 -0.58 -6.74
C ALA A 175 3.60 0.63 -7.68
N ASN A 176 2.77 0.69 -8.72
CA ASN A 176 2.70 1.85 -9.60
C ASN A 176 2.25 3.12 -8.84
N THR A 177 1.27 3.01 -7.95
CA THR A 177 0.85 4.17 -7.13
C THR A 177 1.86 4.57 -6.06
N SER A 178 2.55 3.61 -5.44
CA SER A 178 3.58 3.87 -4.42
C SER A 178 4.83 4.51 -5.02
N ILE A 179 5.28 4.08 -6.20
CA ILE A 179 6.40 4.76 -6.87
C ILE A 179 5.99 6.15 -7.37
N ALA A 180 4.73 6.34 -7.78
CA ALA A 180 4.23 7.65 -8.16
C ALA A 180 4.29 8.63 -6.97
N SER A 181 3.88 8.21 -5.78
CA SER A 181 3.96 9.04 -4.56
C SER A 181 5.41 9.37 -4.20
N TRP A 182 6.35 8.44 -4.38
CA TRP A 182 7.79 8.72 -4.22
C TRP A 182 8.26 9.82 -5.17
N TYR A 183 7.94 9.72 -6.47
CA TYR A 183 8.32 10.74 -7.46
C TYR A 183 7.64 12.09 -7.22
N LEU A 184 6.45 12.09 -6.60
CA LEU A 184 5.70 13.29 -6.28
C LEU A 184 6.38 14.08 -5.15
N TYR A 185 6.85 13.38 -4.13
CA TYR A 185 7.36 13.99 -2.89
C TYR A 185 8.87 14.13 -2.84
N ALA A 186 9.62 13.35 -3.63
CA ALA A 186 11.06 13.51 -3.70
C ALA A 186 11.42 14.92 -4.20
N PRO A 187 12.46 15.58 -3.63
CA PRO A 187 13.00 16.80 -4.22
C PRO A 187 13.46 16.56 -5.66
N ARG A 188 13.36 17.58 -6.52
CA ARG A 188 13.82 17.48 -7.92
C ARG A 188 15.28 17.03 -8.03
N VAL A 189 16.14 17.53 -7.15
CA VAL A 189 17.58 17.15 -7.07
C VAL A 189 17.80 15.67 -6.72
N ALA A 190 16.82 15.05 -6.04
CA ALA A 190 16.83 13.64 -5.68
C ALA A 190 16.08 12.76 -6.71
N GLY A 191 15.56 13.36 -7.79
CA GLY A 191 14.87 12.68 -8.87
C GLY A 191 13.34 12.77 -8.85
N GLY A 192 12.75 13.63 -8.00
CA GLY A 192 11.32 13.92 -8.05
C GLY A 192 10.89 14.56 -9.37
N ASP A 193 9.77 14.08 -9.91
CA ASP A 193 9.31 14.43 -11.26
C ASP A 193 7.78 14.22 -11.40
N PRO A 194 7.00 15.32 -11.47
CA PRO A 194 5.55 15.24 -11.65
C PRO A 194 5.09 14.50 -12.91
N ASN A 195 5.88 14.48 -13.99
CA ASN A 195 5.52 13.71 -15.18
C ASN A 195 5.68 12.20 -14.94
N LYS A 196 6.71 11.79 -14.19
CA LYS A 196 6.84 10.39 -13.76
C LYS A 196 5.74 10.01 -12.79
N THR A 197 5.40 10.88 -11.83
CA THR A 197 4.22 10.67 -10.97
C THR A 197 2.98 10.41 -11.80
N LEU A 198 2.69 11.26 -12.80
CA LEU A 198 1.53 11.12 -13.66
C LEU A 198 1.54 9.78 -14.41
N SER A 199 2.66 9.43 -15.05
CA SER A 199 2.80 8.19 -15.82
C SER A 199 2.59 6.92 -14.98
N PHE A 200 3.23 6.86 -13.80
CA PHE A 200 3.06 5.73 -12.88
C PHE A 200 1.67 5.70 -12.26
N ALA A 201 1.10 6.84 -11.86
CA ALA A 201 -0.26 6.87 -11.31
C ALA A 201 -1.33 6.46 -12.34
N GLN A 202 -1.16 6.86 -13.61
CA GLN A 202 -2.01 6.39 -14.71
C GLN A 202 -1.86 4.88 -14.95
N SER A 203 -0.65 4.34 -14.83
CA SER A 203 -0.41 2.89 -14.91
C SER A 203 -1.09 2.16 -13.74
N GLY A 204 -1.02 2.70 -12.52
CA GLY A 204 -1.76 2.21 -11.37
C GLY A 204 -3.26 2.19 -11.62
N LEU A 205 -3.83 3.29 -12.13
CA LEU A 205 -5.25 3.35 -12.48
C LEU A 205 -5.62 2.30 -13.53
N LYS A 206 -4.80 2.13 -14.57
CA LYS A 206 -5.03 1.16 -15.66
C LYS A 206 -5.09 -0.28 -15.17
N PHE A 207 -4.28 -0.64 -14.17
CA PHE A 207 -4.20 -2.00 -13.65
C PHE A 207 -4.99 -2.23 -12.35
N SER A 208 -5.68 -1.21 -11.86
CA SER A 208 -6.50 -1.30 -10.66
C SER A 208 -7.65 -2.31 -10.81
N GLN A 209 -7.86 -3.09 -9.76
CA GLN A 209 -8.89 -4.10 -9.62
C GLN A 209 -9.90 -3.72 -8.52
N THR A 210 -9.48 -2.99 -7.49
CA THR A 210 -10.32 -2.59 -6.36
C THR A 210 -10.68 -1.10 -6.37
N ASN A 211 -11.66 -0.70 -5.56
CA ASN A 211 -12.01 0.71 -5.42
C ASN A 211 -10.89 1.49 -4.70
N VAL A 212 -10.21 0.88 -3.74
CA VAL A 212 -9.06 1.47 -3.04
C VAL A 212 -7.94 1.83 -4.00
N GLU A 213 -7.59 0.91 -4.90
CA GLU A 213 -6.56 1.14 -5.91
C GLU A 213 -6.92 2.29 -6.85
N LYS A 214 -8.16 2.29 -7.37
CA LYS A 214 -8.68 3.38 -8.20
C LYS A 214 -8.67 4.71 -7.46
N TYR A 215 -9.08 4.70 -6.19
CA TYR A 215 -9.14 5.89 -5.35
C TYR A 215 -7.77 6.55 -5.21
N PHE A 216 -6.75 5.79 -4.79
CA PHE A 216 -5.39 6.31 -4.66
C PHE A 216 -4.78 6.72 -6.00
N ALA A 217 -4.99 5.95 -7.07
CA ALA A 217 -4.48 6.32 -8.38
C ALA A 217 -5.05 7.66 -8.86
N ASN A 218 -6.36 7.89 -8.71
CA ASN A 218 -6.98 9.17 -9.06
C ASN A 218 -6.42 10.33 -8.21
N ILE A 219 -6.17 10.12 -6.91
CA ILE A 219 -5.55 11.14 -6.04
C ILE A 219 -4.15 11.50 -6.53
N TRP A 220 -3.30 10.53 -6.84
CA TRP A 220 -1.94 10.80 -7.30
C TRP A 220 -1.90 11.44 -8.69
N ILE A 221 -2.81 11.08 -9.59
CA ILE A 221 -2.98 11.78 -10.87
C ILE A 221 -3.37 13.24 -10.62
N SER A 222 -4.32 13.50 -9.72
CA SER A 222 -4.73 14.86 -9.36
C SER A 222 -3.55 15.70 -8.83
N GLN A 223 -2.74 15.13 -7.94
CA GLN A 223 -1.57 15.79 -7.35
C GLN A 223 -0.46 16.02 -8.38
N ALA A 224 -0.25 15.11 -9.33
CA ALA A 224 0.67 15.34 -10.43
C ALA A 224 0.24 16.53 -11.28
N TYR A 225 -1.03 16.60 -11.69
CA TYR A 225 -1.56 17.74 -12.44
C TYR A 225 -1.52 19.04 -11.66
N PHE A 226 -1.71 18.99 -10.34
CA PHE A 226 -1.54 20.16 -9.47
C PHE A 226 -0.11 20.72 -9.58
N LEU A 227 0.93 19.89 -9.46
CA LEU A 227 2.32 20.32 -9.63
C LEU A 227 2.65 20.78 -11.06
N LEU A 228 1.97 20.22 -12.06
CA LEU A 228 2.05 20.63 -13.46
C LEU A 228 1.23 21.89 -13.78
N ARG A 229 0.58 22.50 -12.78
CA ARG A 229 -0.27 23.70 -12.91
C ARG A 229 -1.45 23.52 -13.88
N ASN A 230 -1.95 22.29 -14.02
CA ASN A 230 -3.16 21.99 -14.77
C ASN A 230 -4.34 21.81 -13.79
N ALA A 231 -4.98 22.93 -13.45
CA ALA A 231 -6.06 22.96 -12.46
C ALA A 231 -7.30 22.16 -12.89
N GLU A 232 -7.62 22.16 -14.19
CA GLU A 232 -8.78 21.44 -14.74
C GLU A 232 -8.63 19.93 -14.56
N GLU A 233 -7.51 19.36 -15.02
CA GLU A 233 -7.28 17.92 -14.85
C GLU A 233 -7.06 17.55 -13.39
N SER A 234 -6.39 18.41 -12.60
CA SER A 234 -6.25 18.18 -11.15
C SER A 234 -7.61 18.06 -10.46
N LEU A 235 -8.55 18.96 -10.75
CA LEU A 235 -9.91 18.94 -10.20
C LEU A 235 -10.70 17.72 -10.69
N LYS A 236 -10.64 17.42 -11.99
CA LYS A 236 -11.32 16.26 -12.57
C LYS A 236 -10.96 14.95 -11.87
N TYR A 237 -9.66 14.71 -11.63
CA TYR A 237 -9.22 13.47 -11.00
C TYR A 237 -9.50 13.42 -9.50
N ILE A 238 -9.47 14.55 -8.78
CA ILE A 238 -9.86 14.54 -7.36
C ILE A 238 -11.37 14.32 -7.18
N VAL A 239 -12.19 14.83 -8.09
CA VAL A 239 -13.63 14.54 -8.13
C VAL A 239 -13.87 13.05 -8.39
N LYS A 240 -13.19 12.44 -9.35
CA LYS A 240 -13.27 10.98 -9.57
C LYS A 240 -12.91 10.15 -8.33
N ALA A 241 -11.94 10.59 -7.53
CA ALA A 241 -11.64 9.95 -6.26
C ALA A 241 -12.82 10.11 -5.28
N GLY A 242 -13.40 11.30 -5.19
CA GLY A 242 -14.61 11.56 -4.40
C GLY A 242 -15.83 10.74 -4.85
N ASP A 243 -15.99 10.47 -6.14
CA ASP A 243 -17.10 9.64 -6.66
C ASP A 243 -16.98 8.17 -6.21
N ILE A 244 -15.75 7.67 -6.05
CA ILE A 244 -15.50 6.32 -5.52
C ILE A 244 -15.85 6.24 -4.04
N PHE A 245 -15.36 7.22 -3.25
CA PHE A 245 -15.54 7.27 -1.80
C PHE A 245 -16.02 8.67 -1.36
N PRO A 246 -17.32 8.98 -1.47
CA PRO A 246 -17.84 10.32 -1.19
C PRO A 246 -17.60 10.82 0.24
N ASN A 247 -17.56 9.89 1.19
CA ASN A 247 -17.32 10.20 2.60
C ASN A 247 -15.85 10.12 3.00
N GLY A 248 -14.96 9.66 2.11
CA GLY A 248 -13.53 9.52 2.39
C GLY A 248 -12.88 10.85 2.77
N ALA A 249 -12.06 10.84 3.84
CA ALA A 249 -11.40 12.07 4.31
C ALA A 249 -10.26 12.51 3.37
N PHE A 250 -9.58 11.55 2.74
CA PHE A 250 -8.30 11.80 2.06
C PHE A 250 -8.41 12.76 0.86
N HIS A 251 -9.36 12.53 -0.06
CA HIS A 251 -9.55 13.42 -1.20
C HIS A 251 -10.04 14.83 -0.79
N LYS A 252 -10.78 14.94 0.32
CA LYS A 252 -11.22 16.22 0.89
C LYS A 252 -10.03 17.02 1.42
N MET A 253 -9.14 16.37 2.18
CA MET A 253 -7.89 16.98 2.66
C MET A 253 -7.00 17.43 1.50
N VAL A 254 -6.90 16.62 0.45
CA VAL A 254 -6.17 16.98 -0.78
C VAL A 254 -6.76 18.22 -1.44
N LEU A 255 -8.08 18.26 -1.61
CA LEU A 255 -8.76 19.41 -2.20
C LEU A 255 -8.55 20.70 -1.38
N GLU A 256 -8.59 20.61 -0.05
CA GLU A 256 -8.33 21.73 0.85
C GLU A 256 -6.89 22.25 0.75
N GLN A 257 -5.89 21.36 0.71
CA GLN A 257 -4.49 21.75 0.52
C GLN A 257 -4.26 22.41 -0.84
N ASN A 258 -4.79 21.82 -1.91
CA ASN A 258 -4.65 22.35 -3.27
C ASN A 258 -5.29 23.75 -3.39
N LYS A 259 -6.47 23.97 -2.79
CA LYS A 259 -7.11 25.31 -2.72
C LYS A 259 -6.24 26.34 -2.00
N SER A 260 -5.44 25.90 -1.04
CA SER A 260 -4.49 26.73 -0.29
C SER A 260 -3.15 26.89 -1.03
N GLY A 261 -3.02 26.39 -2.26
CA GLY A 261 -1.78 26.44 -3.05
C GLY A 261 -0.71 25.44 -2.60
N ASN A 262 -1.04 24.49 -1.73
CA ASN A 262 -0.11 23.52 -1.19
C ASN A 262 -0.33 22.12 -1.76
N LEU A 263 0.77 21.41 -2.00
CA LEU A 263 0.72 19.97 -2.24
C LEU A 263 0.28 19.26 -0.95
N PHE A 264 -0.62 18.30 -1.07
CA PHE A 264 -0.97 17.46 0.08
C PHE A 264 0.18 16.50 0.40
N MET A 265 0.63 16.45 1.65
CA MET A 265 1.67 15.52 2.13
C MET A 265 1.04 14.48 3.04
N ASP A 266 0.96 13.22 2.59
CA ASP A 266 0.44 12.10 3.41
C ASP A 266 1.34 11.82 4.63
N PHE A 267 2.64 12.12 4.51
CA PHE A 267 3.63 11.95 5.57
C PHE A 267 4.51 13.21 5.66
N PRO A 268 4.21 14.18 6.54
CA PRO A 268 5.07 15.35 6.70
C PRO A 268 6.43 14.91 7.25
N ILE A 269 7.47 14.95 6.40
CA ILE A 269 8.86 14.78 6.80
C ILE A 269 9.25 16.05 7.56
N LYS A 270 9.81 15.91 8.77
CA LYS A 270 10.35 17.08 9.49
C LYS A 270 11.56 17.60 8.70
N ASN A 271 11.46 18.85 8.24
CA ASN A 271 12.60 19.62 7.75
C ASN A 271 13.59 19.88 8.89
#